data_AF-A0A011P594-F1
#
_entry.id   AF-A0A011P594-F1
#
_cell.length_a   1.000
_cell.length_b   1.000
_cell.length_c   1.000
_cell.angle_alpha   90.00
_cell.angle_beta   90.00
_cell.angle_gamma   90.00
#
_symmetry.space_group_name_H-M   'P 1'
#
loop_
_entity.id
_entity.type
_entity.pdbx_description
1 polymer ?
#
loop_
_entity_poly.entity_id
_entity_poly.type
_entity_poly.pdbx_seq_one_letter_code
_entity_poly.pdbx_strand_id
1 'polypeptide(L)' 'MRAANTCRIAVHRPQDGDVVVVLSVIDNLVKGAAGQAVQNLNIMFGLPETEGLQQIAVLP' A
#
# COMPACT_ATOMS: atom_id res chain seq x y z
N MET A 1 -3.00 -0.38 -8.42
CA MET A 1 -2.79 -1.71 -7.81
C MET A 1 -4.12 -2.29 -7.39
N ARG A 2 -5.00 -2.61 -8.35
CA ARG A 2 -6.43 -2.81 -8.04
C ARG A 2 -6.64 -3.99 -7.08
N ALA A 3 -7.47 -3.79 -6.06
CA ALA A 3 -7.82 -4.74 -5.00
C ALA A 3 -6.69 -5.22 -4.08
N ALA A 4 -5.45 -4.77 -4.24
CA ALA A 4 -4.33 -5.19 -3.39
C ALA A 4 -4.13 -4.30 -2.16
N ASN A 5 -3.70 -4.89 -1.04
CA ASN A 5 -3.37 -4.14 0.18
C ASN A 5 -1.87 -3.75 0.28
N THR A 6 -1.28 -3.31 -0.84
CA THR A 6 0.14 -2.97 -0.94
C THR A 6 0.33 -1.55 -1.46
N CYS A 7 1.42 -0.90 -1.01
CA CYS A 7 1.89 0.38 -1.53
C CYS A 7 3.21 0.15 -2.27
N ARG A 8 3.25 0.47 -3.56
CA ARG A 8 4.50 0.44 -4.33
C ARG A 8 5.09 1.84 -4.37
N ILE A 9 6.35 1.95 -3.99
CA ILE A 9 7.08 3.20 -3.91
C ILE A 9 8.23 3.18 -4.92
N ALA A 10 8.36 4.26 -5.68
CA ALA A 10 9.52 4.54 -6.51
C ALA A 10 10.11 5.89 -6.12
N VAL A 11 11.44 5.99 -6.14
CA VAL A 11 12.17 7.21 -5.80
C VAL A 11 12.98 7.62 -7.01
N HIS A 12 12.85 8.88 -7.42
CA HIS A 12 13.56 9.45 -8.54
C HIS A 12 14.16 10.80 -8.16
N ARG A 13 15.42 11.04 -8.55
CA ARG A 13 16.10 12.33 -8.39
C ARG A 13 16.37 12.89 -9.80
N PRO A 14 15.56 13.83 -10.30
CA PRO A 14 15.76 14.39 -11.63
C PRO A 14 17.10 15.15 -11.71
N GLN A 15 17.89 14.85 -12.74
CA GLN A 15 19.10 15.61 -13.14
C GLN A 15 20.12 15.83 -11.99
N ASP A 16 20.16 14.94 -10.99
CA ASP A 16 20.97 15.08 -9.77
C ASP A 16 20.75 16.40 -9.01
N GLY A 17 19.66 17.10 -9.26
CA GLY A 17 19.29 18.34 -8.56
C GLY A 17 18.88 18.08 -7.11
N ASP A 18 18.56 19.13 -6.36
CA ASP A 18 18.25 19.01 -4.92
C ASP A 18 16.81 18.54 -4.63
N VAL A 19 16.06 18.14 -5.66
CA VAL A 19 14.68 17.67 -5.54
C VAL A 19 14.64 16.15 -5.67
N VAL A 20 13.97 15.50 -4.72
CA VAL A 20 13.63 14.07 -4.79
C VAL A 20 12.13 13.94 -5.02
N VAL A 21 11.76 13.16 -6.04
CA VAL A 21 10.38 12.80 -6.36
C VAL A 21 10.11 11.39 -5.84
N VAL A 22 9.14 11.28 -4.94
CA VAL A 22 8.66 9.99 -4.42
C VAL A 22 7.28 9.70 -5.02
N LEU A 23 7.18 8.60 -5.76
CA LEU A 23 5.92 8.13 -6.33
C LEU A 23 5.38 6.99 -5.48
N SER A 24 4.12 7.08 -5.03
CA SER A 24 3.42 6.02 -4.31
C SER A 24 2.17 5.59 -5.06
N VAL A 25 1.98 4.28 -5.23
CA VAL A 25 0.81 3.70 -5.90
C VAL A 25 0.11 2.73 -4.97
N ILE A 26 -1.16 2.99 -4.68
CA ILE A 26 -2.06 2.16 -3.87
C ILE A 26 -3.37 1.87 -4.59
N ASP A 27 -4.14 0.90 -4.09
CA ASP A 27 -5.59 0.91 -4.25
C ASP A 27 -6.20 1.86 -3.21
N ASN A 28 -7.03 2.81 -3.63
CA ASN A 28 -7.61 3.80 -2.73
C ASN A 28 -8.71 3.24 -1.81
N LEU A 29 -9.38 2.15 -2.19
CA LEU A 29 -10.45 1.53 -1.40
C LEU A 29 -9.94 0.38 -0.52
N VAL A 30 -8.90 -0.33 -0.96
CA VAL A 30 -8.23 -1.36 -0.15
C VAL A 30 -7.17 -0.70 0.72
N LYS A 31 -5.95 -0.49 0.22
CA LYS A 31 -4.87 0.08 1.03
C LYS A 31 -5.14 1.53 1.47
N GLY A 32 -5.97 2.29 0.75
CA GLY A 32 -6.35 3.65 1.12
C GLY A 32 -7.51 3.74 2.12
N ALA A 33 -8.25 2.66 2.38
CA ALA A 33 -9.40 2.68 3.27
C ALA A 33 -9.62 1.34 4.00
N ALA A 34 -10.44 0.44 3.45
CA ALA A 34 -10.91 -0.76 4.17
C ALA A 34 -9.78 -1.71 4.58
N GLY A 35 -8.78 -1.89 3.71
CA GLY A 35 -7.60 -2.71 4.02
C GLY A 35 -6.77 -2.13 5.16
N GLN A 36 -6.66 -0.81 5.29
CA GLN A 36 -6.03 -0.17 6.45
C GLN A 36 -6.84 -0.35 7.73
N ALA A 37 -8.17 -0.25 7.65
CA ALA A 37 -9.03 -0.52 8.81
C ALA A 37 -8.84 -1.96 9.31
N VAL A 38 -8.76 -2.95 8.41
CA VAL A 38 -8.49 -4.34 8.77
C VAL A 38 -7.07 -4.53 9.32
N GLN A 39 -6.04 -3.88 8.77
CA GLN A 39 -4.69 -3.96 9.36
C GLN A 39 -4.65 -3.43 10.79
N ASN A 40 -5.31 -2.30 11.04
CA ASN A 40 -5.39 -1.74 12.38
C ASN A 40 -6.16 -2.68 13.33
N LEU A 41 -7.25 -3.29 12.86
CA LEU A 41 -7.98 -4.30 13.61
C LEU A 41 -7.07 -5.50 13.93
N ASN A 42 -6.34 -6.03 12.96
CA ASN A 42 -5.42 -7.15 13.18
C ASN A 42 -4.43 -6.82 14.31
N ILE A 43 -3.82 -5.63 14.28
CA ILE A 43 -2.90 -5.17 15.34
C ILE A 43 -3.62 -5.08 16.69
N MET A 44 -4.81 -4.47 16.75
CA MET A 44 -5.59 -4.31 17.98
C MET A 44 -5.95 -5.65 18.65
N PHE A 45 -6.18 -6.69 17.85
CA PHE A 45 -6.56 -8.02 18.32
C PHE A 45 -5.37 -8.99 18.42
N GLY A 46 -4.13 -8.52 18.24
CA GLY A 46 -2.92 -9.35 18.33
C GLY A 46 -2.79 -10.38 17.20
N LEU A 47 -3.49 -10.18 16.08
CA LEU A 47 -3.39 -11.00 14.88
C LEU A 47 -2.21 -10.55 14.01
N PRO A 48 -1.72 -11.39 13.09
CA PRO A 48 -0.76 -10.95 12.07
C PRO A 48 -1.32 -9.76 11.28
N GLU A 49 -0.54 -8.68 11.12
CA GLU A 49 -1.00 -7.47 10.41
C GLU A 49 -1.53 -7.77 8.99
N THR A 50 -0.96 -8.79 8.33
CA THR A 50 -1.32 -9.21 6.97
C THR A 50 -2.49 -10.17 6.89
N GLU A 51 -3.06 -10.60 8.02
CA GLU A 51 -4.18 -11.55 8.07
C GLU A 51 -5.36 -11.05 7.22
N GLY A 52 -5.83 -11.88 6.30
CA GLY A 52 -6.92 -11.53 5.37
C GLY A 52 -6.60 -10.48 4.30
N LEU A 53 -5.33 -10.09 4.10
CA LEU A 53 -4.94 -8.95 3.27
C LEU A 53 -3.87 -9.27 2.21
N GLN A 54 -3.64 -10.56 1.94
CA GLN A 54 -2.60 -11.04 1.02
C GLN A 54 -3.08 -11.20 -0.43
N GLN A 55 -4.25 -10.66 -0.78
CA GLN A 55 -4.75 -10.71 -2.15
C GLN A 55 -3.79 -10.05 -3.15
N ILE A 56 -3.57 -10.73 -4.25
CA ILE A 56 -2.77 -10.22 -5.37
C ILE A 56 -3.54 -9.13 -6.12
N ALA A 57 -2.79 -8.22 -6.75
CA ALA A 57 -3.39 -7.18 -7.56
C ALA A 57 -4.14 -7.79 -8.76
N VAL A 58 -5.34 -7.28 -9.01
CA VAL A 58 -6.11 -7.64 -10.21
C VAL A 58 -5.55 -6.87 -11.40
N LEU A 59 -5.12 -7.62 -12.42
CA LEU A 59 -4.60 -7.12 -13.69
C LEU A 59 -5.54 -7.54 -14.83
N PRO A 60 -5.64 -6.75 -15.91
CA PRO A 60 -6.32 -7.18 -17.14
C PRO A 60 -5.61 -8.36 -17.81
#